data_AF-A0A354FG27-F1
#
_entry.id   AF-A0A354FG27-F1
#
_cell.length_a   1.000
_cell.length_b   1.000
_cell.length_c   1.000
_cell.angle_alpha   90.00
_cell.angle_beta   90.00
_cell.angle_gamma   90.00
#
_symmetry.space_group_name_H-M   'P 1'
#
loop_
_entity.id
_entity.type
_entity.pdbx_description
1 polymer ?
#
loop_
_entity_poly.entity_id
_entity_poly.type
_entity_poly.pdbx_seq_one_letter_code
_entity_poly.pdbx_strand_id
1 'polypeptide(L)'
;MSTMTLNKKTFRIAGLLLILCLISAAILSGTFAKYTNEYFGQDTALVAKWDLEMKAGEKEFSVSPDPVADLDLFEHAYKNNIAQKDGDDYIIAPGVDGEFTLSMTNNSDVAAAITFDITKTGANVPMEFFIGDSFPTEGNDGVLKDVVALKTALNELNEGNPITLAETTGTKEVNVLWRWAYDGTAATAGANDESDTALGTDSATADRTSYKLNIDITATQVTPE
;
A
#
# COMPACT_ATOMS: atom_id res chain seq x y z
N MET A 1 60.01 75.77 32.61
CA MET A 1 58.65 75.43 32.16
C MET A 1 58.28 76.46 31.09
N SER A 2 58.47 76.13 29.81
CA SER A 2 58.29 77.11 28.71
C SER A 2 56.81 77.14 28.33
N THR A 3 56.10 78.19 28.73
CA THR A 3 54.69 78.38 28.39
C THR A 3 54.58 78.77 26.92
N MET A 4 54.14 77.84 26.09
CA MET A 4 53.86 78.07 24.67
C MET A 4 52.61 78.95 24.54
N THR A 5 52.80 80.26 24.35
CA THR A 5 51.70 81.18 24.04
C THR A 5 51.33 81.04 22.57
N LEU A 6 50.22 80.33 22.29
CA LEU A 6 49.67 80.27 20.93
C LEU A 6 49.17 81.65 20.51
N ASN A 7 49.56 82.09 19.31
CA ASN A 7 49.06 83.34 18.77
C ASN A 7 47.55 83.20 18.43
N LYS A 8 46.81 84.32 18.48
CA LYS A 8 45.34 84.33 18.28
C LYS A 8 44.90 83.74 16.92
N LYS A 9 45.77 83.75 15.90
CA LYS A 9 45.48 83.19 14.56
C LYS A 9 45.58 81.67 14.56
N THR A 10 46.60 81.11 15.21
CA THR A 10 46.79 79.65 15.35
C THR A 10 45.69 79.02 16.20
N PHE A 11 45.21 79.71 17.25
CA PHE A 11 44.08 79.23 18.05
C PHE A 11 42.76 79.18 17.26
N ARG A 12 42.53 80.16 16.36
CA ARG A 12 41.37 80.16 15.45
C ARG A 12 41.45 79.04 14.42
N ILE A 13 42.64 78.81 13.86
CA ILE A 13 42.87 77.73 12.89
C ILE A 13 42.70 76.36 13.54
N ALA A 14 43.23 76.17 14.76
CA ALA A 14 43.05 74.93 15.52
C ALA A 14 41.57 74.67 15.88
N GLY A 15 40.83 75.71 16.27
CA GLY A 15 39.38 75.62 16.50
C GLY A 15 38.60 75.26 15.23
N LEU A 16 38.95 75.87 14.09
CA LEU A 16 38.35 75.53 12.78
C LEU A 16 38.66 74.09 12.35
N LEU A 17 39.89 73.62 12.56
CA LEU A 17 40.28 72.23 12.31
C LEU A 17 39.57 71.25 13.24
N LEU A 18 39.39 71.60 14.51
CA LEU A 18 38.64 70.80 15.47
C LEU A 18 37.15 70.71 15.08
N ILE A 19 36.55 71.83 14.66
CA ILE A 19 35.16 71.86 14.17
C ILE A 19 35.03 71.03 12.89
N LEU A 20 35.97 71.15 11.95
CA LEU A 20 35.98 70.35 10.72
C LEU A 20 36.15 68.85 11.03
N CYS A 21 37.00 68.51 12.01
CA CYS A 21 37.19 67.14 12.51
C CYS A 21 35.91 66.60 13.18
N LEU A 22 35.23 67.40 14.00
CA LEU A 22 33.95 67.04 14.62
C LEU A 22 32.83 66.84 13.59
N ILE A 23 32.76 67.69 12.55
CA ILE A 23 31.78 67.55 11.47
C ILE A 23 32.06 66.31 10.63
N SER A 24 33.32 66.03 10.28
CA SER A 24 33.71 64.83 9.55
C SER A 24 33.50 63.55 10.37
N ALA A 25 33.77 63.57 11.67
CA ALA A 25 33.45 62.48 12.60
C ALA A 25 31.92 62.26 12.74
N ALA A 26 31.13 63.34 12.75
CA ALA A 26 29.66 63.24 12.78
C ALA A 26 29.10 62.62 11.48
N ILE A 27 29.66 62.98 10.31
CA ILE A 27 29.27 62.41 9.01
C ILE A 27 29.66 60.93 8.90
N LEU A 28 30.81 60.52 9.47
CA LEU A 28 31.23 59.12 9.54
C LEU A 28 30.42 58.29 10.55
N SER A 29 29.80 58.92 11.56
CA SER A 29 28.94 58.24 12.54
C SER A 29 27.51 57.95 12.00
N GLY A 30 27.07 58.69 10.97
CA GLY A 30 25.74 58.55 10.38
C GLY A 30 25.56 57.35 9.45
N THR A 31 26.63 56.63 9.08
CA THR A 31 26.60 55.51 8.11
C THR A 31 27.18 54.20 8.64
N PHE A 32 27.24 54.02 9.97
CA PHE A 32 27.41 52.70 10.60
C PHE A 32 26.19 52.25 11.42
N ALA A 33 25.00 52.78 11.11
CA ALA A 33 23.77 52.06 11.42
C ALA A 33 23.69 50.86 10.46
N LYS A 34 24.38 49.78 10.81
CA LYS A 34 24.20 48.47 10.19
C LYS A 34 22.79 47.99 10.57
N TYR A 35 21.80 48.31 9.74
CA TYR A 35 20.48 47.69 9.85
C TYR A 35 20.60 46.23 9.41
N THR A 36 20.97 45.35 10.33
CA THR A 36 20.73 43.92 10.19
C THR A 36 19.36 43.62 10.79
N ASN A 37 18.35 43.50 9.93
CA ASN A 37 17.08 42.89 10.31
C ASN A 37 17.24 41.38 10.16
N GLU A 38 17.25 40.64 11.27
CA GLU A 38 17.12 39.19 11.27
C GLU A 38 15.62 38.85 11.34
N TYR A 39 15.08 38.34 10.24
CA TYR A 39 13.72 37.80 10.21
C TYR A 39 13.80 36.31 10.54
N PHE A 40 13.39 35.94 11.75
CA PHE A 40 13.19 34.54 12.12
C PHE A 40 11.78 34.13 11.69
N GLY A 41 11.70 33.40 10.58
CA GLY A 41 10.50 32.65 10.22
C GLY A 41 10.66 31.21 10.69
N GLN A 42 9.73 30.73 11.53
CA GLN A 42 9.61 29.32 11.86
C GLN A 42 8.35 28.80 11.17
N ASP A 43 8.51 27.84 10.27
CA ASP A 43 7.41 27.08 9.68
C ASP A 43 7.41 25.69 10.31
N THR A 44 6.22 25.13 10.55
CA THR A 44 6.07 23.80 11.17
C THR A 44 4.97 23.06 10.42
N ALA A 45 5.36 21.96 9.79
CA ALA A 45 4.45 21.01 9.16
C ALA A 45 4.52 19.67 9.90
N LEU A 46 3.40 18.95 9.93
CA LEU A 46 3.35 17.57 10.41
C LEU A 46 3.63 16.62 9.24
N VAL A 47 4.26 15.48 9.54
CA VAL A 47 4.42 14.37 8.59
C VAL A 47 3.10 13.61 8.52
N ALA A 48 2.63 13.32 7.30
CA ALA A 48 1.40 12.58 7.07
C ALA A 48 1.44 11.18 7.71
N LYS A 49 0.36 10.79 8.38
CA LYS A 49 0.15 9.44 8.89
C LYS A 49 -0.02 8.47 7.71
N TRP A 50 0.62 7.30 7.81
CA TRP A 50 0.43 6.16 6.89
C TRP A 50 -0.06 4.97 7.70
N ASP A 51 -1.28 4.53 7.41
CA ASP A 51 -2.04 3.54 8.16
C ASP A 51 -3.08 2.87 7.26
N LEU A 52 -2.83 1.60 6.96
CA LEU A 52 -3.64 0.77 6.06
C LEU A 52 -3.98 -0.53 6.75
N GLU A 53 -5.24 -0.93 6.64
CA GLU A 53 -5.73 -2.20 7.14
C GLU A 53 -6.20 -3.06 5.97
N MET A 54 -5.65 -4.27 5.86
CA MET A 54 -5.95 -5.22 4.80
C MET A 54 -6.33 -6.56 5.42
N LYS A 55 -7.46 -7.15 5.01
CA LYS A 55 -7.99 -8.39 5.60
C LYS A 55 -8.56 -9.32 4.53
N ALA A 56 -8.51 -10.62 4.79
CA ALA A 56 -9.26 -11.65 4.06
C ALA A 56 -10.02 -12.50 5.07
N GLY A 57 -11.33 -12.31 5.14
CA GLY A 57 -12.12 -12.83 6.27
C GLY A 57 -11.57 -12.29 7.60
N GLU A 58 -11.26 -13.18 8.54
CA GLU A 58 -10.71 -12.81 9.85
C GLU A 58 -9.18 -12.60 9.86
N LYS A 59 -8.47 -12.91 8.77
CA LYS A 59 -7.01 -12.83 8.71
C LYS A 59 -6.55 -11.45 8.27
N GLU A 60 -5.66 -10.83 9.06
CA GLU A 60 -5.03 -9.55 8.72
C GLU A 60 -3.76 -9.78 7.87
N PHE A 61 -3.55 -8.94 6.87
CA PHE A 61 -2.33 -8.89 6.08
C PHE A 61 -1.47 -7.73 6.51
N SER A 62 -0.16 -7.94 6.47
CA SER A 62 0.79 -6.84 6.50
C SER A 62 0.90 -6.20 5.11
N VAL A 63 1.08 -4.88 5.08
CA VAL A 63 1.42 -4.15 3.86
C VAL A 63 2.93 -4.14 3.71
N SER A 64 3.43 -4.39 2.50
CA SER A 64 4.86 -4.37 2.16
C SER A 64 5.58 -3.13 2.76
N PRO A 65 6.81 -3.30 3.33
CA PRO A 65 7.76 -4.39 3.12
C PRO A 65 7.68 -5.56 4.09
N ASP A 66 6.65 -5.60 4.94
CA ASP A 66 6.46 -6.68 5.89
C ASP A 66 6.22 -8.04 5.17
N PRO A 67 6.56 -9.17 5.82
CA PRO A 67 6.58 -10.48 5.17
C PRO A 67 5.20 -10.92 4.69
N VAL A 68 5.23 -11.68 3.59
CA VAL A 68 4.08 -12.38 2.98
C VAL A 68 3.25 -13.08 4.05
N ALA A 69 1.94 -12.86 4.03
CA ALA A 69 1.00 -13.65 4.83
C ALA A 69 0.36 -14.73 3.96
N ASP A 70 0.60 -15.99 4.31
CA ASP A 70 -0.09 -17.13 3.70
C ASP A 70 -1.58 -17.01 3.99
N LEU A 71 -2.43 -17.16 2.98
CA LEU A 71 -3.87 -17.14 3.18
C LEU A 71 -4.41 -18.57 3.14
N ASP A 72 -4.92 -19.03 4.28
CA ASP A 72 -5.64 -20.29 4.34
C ASP A 72 -7.10 -20.03 3.96
N LEU A 73 -7.36 -20.07 2.66
CA LEU A 73 -8.62 -19.70 2.02
C LEU A 73 -9.72 -20.76 2.08
N PHE A 74 -9.38 -21.95 2.55
CA PHE A 74 -10.22 -23.12 2.37
C PHE A 74 -11.10 -23.38 3.58
N GLU A 75 -11.45 -22.38 4.38
CA GLU A 75 -12.48 -22.56 5.39
C GLU A 75 -13.86 -22.72 4.74
N HIS A 76 -14.40 -23.95 4.78
CA HIS A 76 -15.71 -24.25 4.21
C HIS A 76 -16.42 -25.37 4.99
N ALA A 77 -17.73 -25.47 4.77
CA ALA A 77 -18.58 -26.47 5.40
C ALA A 77 -19.17 -27.44 4.36
N TYR A 78 -19.08 -28.73 4.65
CA TYR A 78 -19.67 -29.79 3.83
C TYR A 78 -21.07 -30.18 4.32
N LYS A 79 -21.96 -30.50 3.39
CA LYS A 79 -23.27 -31.08 3.74
C LYS A 79 -23.22 -32.60 3.90
N ASN A 80 -22.53 -33.34 3.02
CA ASN A 80 -22.38 -34.79 3.03
C ASN A 80 -21.14 -35.23 2.19
N ASN A 81 -20.73 -36.50 2.29
CA ASN A 81 -19.79 -37.22 1.41
C ASN A 81 -18.29 -36.88 1.44
N ILE A 82 -17.87 -35.80 2.10
CA ILE A 82 -16.46 -35.45 2.28
C ILE A 82 -16.19 -35.24 3.77
N ALA A 83 -15.05 -35.75 4.26
CA ALA A 83 -14.57 -35.42 5.60
C ALA A 83 -14.12 -33.95 5.61
N GLN A 84 -14.55 -33.17 6.60
CA GLN A 84 -14.33 -31.73 6.58
C GLN A 84 -12.86 -31.33 6.70
N LYS A 85 -12.11 -32.06 7.53
CA LYS A 85 -10.70 -31.79 7.80
C LYS A 85 -9.90 -33.07 7.95
N ASP A 86 -8.59 -32.93 7.77
CA ASP A 86 -7.58 -33.89 8.22
C ASP A 86 -6.61 -33.14 9.14
N GLY A 87 -6.68 -33.41 10.44
CA GLY A 87 -6.07 -32.52 11.45
C GLY A 87 -6.74 -31.13 11.43
N ASP A 88 -5.94 -30.09 11.26
CA ASP A 88 -6.40 -28.69 11.22
C ASP A 88 -6.75 -28.19 9.81
N ASP A 89 -6.28 -28.91 8.79
CA ASP A 89 -6.40 -28.52 7.38
C ASP A 89 -7.74 -28.94 6.78
N TYR A 90 -8.36 -28.02 6.05
CA TYR A 90 -9.58 -28.31 5.28
C TYR A 90 -9.25 -29.15 4.04
N ILE A 91 -10.05 -30.20 3.81
CA ILE A 91 -9.94 -31.03 2.61
C ILE A 91 -10.65 -30.32 1.47
N ILE A 92 -10.18 -30.43 0.22
CA ILE A 92 -10.91 -30.01 -0.99
C ILE A 92 -10.94 -31.17 -2.00
N ALA A 93 -11.94 -31.18 -2.88
CA ALA A 93 -12.13 -32.21 -3.90
C ALA A 93 -12.85 -31.60 -5.13
N PRO A 94 -12.92 -32.32 -6.27
CA PRO A 94 -13.74 -31.90 -7.39
C PRO A 94 -15.19 -31.62 -6.98
N GLY A 95 -15.71 -30.47 -7.38
CA GLY A 95 -17.06 -30.00 -7.03
C GLY A 95 -17.18 -29.28 -5.69
N VAL A 96 -16.07 -29.01 -5.01
CA VAL A 96 -16.04 -28.16 -3.82
C VAL A 96 -15.84 -26.71 -4.23
N ASP A 97 -16.61 -25.83 -3.61
CA ASP A 97 -16.55 -24.38 -3.79
C ASP A 97 -16.51 -23.66 -2.44
N GLY A 98 -16.13 -22.39 -2.49
CA GLY A 98 -16.09 -21.49 -1.35
C GLY A 98 -15.90 -20.04 -1.79
N GLU A 99 -15.82 -19.14 -0.82
CA GLU A 99 -15.62 -17.71 -1.06
C GLU A 99 -14.76 -17.08 0.03
N PHE A 100 -14.18 -15.94 -0.30
CA PHE A 100 -13.50 -15.07 0.66
C PHE A 100 -13.66 -13.61 0.24
N THR A 101 -13.70 -12.71 1.23
CA THR A 101 -13.79 -11.28 0.99
C THR A 101 -12.48 -10.59 1.36
N LEU A 102 -11.87 -9.91 0.38
CA LEU A 102 -10.75 -8.99 0.60
C LEU A 102 -11.32 -7.64 1.05
N SER A 103 -10.98 -7.23 2.28
CA SER A 103 -11.40 -5.96 2.86
C SER A 103 -10.18 -5.04 3.01
N MET A 104 -10.28 -3.83 2.46
CA MET A 104 -9.19 -2.87 2.41
C MET A 104 -9.67 -1.53 2.96
N THR A 105 -8.94 -0.97 3.92
CA THR A 105 -9.25 0.32 4.55
C THR A 105 -8.02 1.20 4.59
N ASN A 106 -8.19 2.48 4.24
CA ASN A 106 -7.17 3.50 4.33
C ASN A 106 -7.51 4.54 5.39
N ASN A 107 -6.77 4.48 6.50
CA ASN A 107 -6.85 5.41 7.63
C ASN A 107 -5.70 6.44 7.59
N SER A 108 -4.94 6.49 6.49
CA SER A 108 -3.81 7.40 6.27
C SER A 108 -4.28 8.82 5.98
N ASP A 109 -3.41 9.80 6.19
CA ASP A 109 -3.66 11.21 5.80
C ASP A 109 -3.50 11.43 4.29
N VAL A 110 -3.15 10.39 3.53
CA VAL A 110 -2.90 10.42 2.09
C VAL A 110 -3.61 9.26 1.40
N ALA A 111 -4.03 9.48 0.15
CA ALA A 111 -4.63 8.42 -0.66
C ALA A 111 -3.61 7.32 -0.99
N ALA A 112 -4.09 6.09 -1.15
CA ALA A 112 -3.28 4.90 -1.38
C ALA A 112 -3.73 4.16 -2.65
N ALA A 113 -2.77 3.79 -3.49
CA ALA A 113 -2.94 2.91 -4.64
C ALA A 113 -2.60 1.47 -4.25
N ILE A 114 -3.51 0.53 -4.49
CA ILE A 114 -3.41 -0.88 -4.07
C ILE A 114 -3.22 -1.80 -5.27
N THR A 115 -2.19 -2.65 -5.22
CA THR A 115 -1.96 -3.71 -6.21
C THR A 115 -1.83 -5.07 -5.54
N PHE A 116 -2.18 -6.11 -6.31
CA PHE A 116 -2.14 -7.50 -5.87
C PHE A 116 -1.12 -8.30 -6.69
N ASP A 117 -0.30 -9.10 -6.01
CA ASP A 117 0.35 -10.25 -6.59
C ASP A 117 -0.24 -11.52 -6.00
N ILE A 118 -0.56 -12.49 -6.85
CA ILE A 118 -1.19 -13.74 -6.44
C ILE A 118 -0.42 -14.89 -7.05
N THR A 119 0.00 -15.80 -6.19
CA THR A 119 0.74 -16.99 -6.59
C THR A 119 0.12 -18.25 -6.01
N LYS A 120 0.34 -19.37 -6.71
CA LYS A 120 -0.11 -20.69 -6.29
C LYS A 120 1.10 -21.57 -6.01
N THR A 121 1.11 -22.22 -4.85
CA THR A 121 2.09 -23.27 -4.53
C THR A 121 1.37 -24.61 -4.29
N GLY A 122 2.13 -25.71 -4.36
CA GLY A 122 1.57 -27.06 -4.25
C GLY A 122 0.93 -27.57 -5.55
N ALA A 123 -0.14 -28.36 -5.40
CA ALA A 123 -0.78 -29.14 -6.46
C ALA A 123 -1.39 -28.30 -7.58
N ASN A 124 -1.48 -28.85 -8.79
CA ASN A 124 -2.16 -28.20 -9.93
C ASN A 124 -3.63 -28.58 -9.95
N VAL A 125 -4.40 -28.07 -8.98
CA VAL A 125 -5.86 -28.19 -8.96
C VAL A 125 -6.46 -27.30 -10.06
N PRO A 126 -7.40 -27.79 -10.89
CA PRO A 126 -8.10 -26.99 -11.89
C PRO A 126 -9.12 -26.05 -11.23
N MET A 127 -8.58 -25.05 -10.52
CA MET A 127 -9.34 -24.08 -9.76
C MET A 127 -9.87 -22.99 -10.69
N GLU A 128 -11.16 -22.69 -10.56
CA GLU A 128 -11.80 -21.55 -11.20
C GLU A 128 -12.17 -20.50 -10.17
N PHE A 129 -12.11 -19.24 -10.55
CA PHE A 129 -12.43 -18.11 -9.69
C PHE A 129 -13.48 -17.20 -10.33
N PHE A 130 -14.15 -16.43 -9.50
CA PHE A 130 -15.09 -15.40 -9.95
C PHE A 130 -15.10 -14.25 -8.94
N ILE A 131 -15.13 -13.01 -9.42
CA ILE A 131 -15.26 -11.83 -8.56
C ILE A 131 -16.72 -11.37 -8.59
N GLY A 132 -17.42 -11.46 -7.46
CA GLY A 132 -18.84 -11.15 -7.36
C GLY A 132 -19.54 -11.90 -6.23
N ASP A 133 -20.85 -12.11 -6.35
CA ASP A 133 -21.65 -12.74 -5.29
C ASP A 133 -22.02 -14.20 -5.59
N SER A 134 -21.96 -14.61 -6.86
CA SER A 134 -22.29 -15.97 -7.29
C SER A 134 -21.68 -16.29 -8.65
N PHE A 135 -21.22 -17.53 -8.84
CA PHE A 135 -20.84 -18.01 -10.17
C PHE A 135 -22.02 -17.92 -11.16
N PRO A 136 -21.76 -17.67 -12.45
CA PRO A 136 -22.81 -17.65 -13.46
C PRO A 136 -23.50 -19.01 -13.56
N THR A 137 -24.84 -18.99 -13.65
CA THR A 137 -25.67 -20.20 -13.80
C THR A 137 -25.72 -20.72 -15.22
N GLU A 138 -25.46 -19.86 -16.20
CA GLU A 138 -25.40 -20.19 -17.62
C GLU A 138 -24.14 -19.58 -18.25
N GLY A 139 -23.40 -20.39 -19.00
CA GLY A 139 -22.14 -19.96 -19.61
C GLY A 139 -20.99 -19.84 -18.60
N ASN A 140 -19.85 -19.37 -19.11
CA ASN A 140 -18.60 -19.20 -18.35
C ASN A 140 -18.07 -17.77 -18.45
N ASP A 141 -18.94 -16.80 -18.73
CA ASP A 141 -18.54 -15.40 -18.86
C ASP A 141 -18.06 -14.87 -17.50
N GLY A 142 -16.95 -14.13 -17.51
CA GLY A 142 -16.28 -13.64 -16.29
C GLY A 142 -15.63 -14.72 -15.41
N VAL A 143 -15.72 -16.02 -15.74
CA VAL A 143 -15.06 -17.08 -14.96
C VAL A 143 -13.56 -17.10 -15.27
N LEU A 144 -12.76 -16.93 -14.23
CA LEU A 144 -11.30 -16.85 -14.29
C LEU A 144 -10.74 -18.27 -14.12
N LYS A 145 -9.97 -18.75 -15.09
CA LYS A 145 -9.59 -20.18 -15.17
C LYS A 145 -8.32 -20.54 -14.41
N ASP A 146 -7.62 -19.55 -13.85
CA ASP A 146 -6.41 -19.75 -13.06
C ASP A 146 -6.12 -18.52 -12.19
N VAL A 147 -5.07 -18.65 -11.37
CA VAL A 147 -4.61 -17.58 -10.47
C VAL A 147 -4.04 -16.36 -11.21
N VAL A 148 -3.59 -16.53 -12.46
CA VAL A 148 -3.06 -15.43 -13.27
C VAL A 148 -4.22 -14.55 -13.75
N ALA A 149 -5.31 -15.16 -14.22
CA ALA A 149 -6.54 -14.47 -14.57
C ALA A 149 -7.16 -13.78 -13.35
N LEU A 150 -7.15 -14.42 -12.16
CA LEU A 150 -7.56 -13.78 -10.91
C LEU A 150 -6.73 -12.54 -10.58
N LYS A 151 -5.40 -12.66 -10.62
CA LYS A 151 -4.48 -11.54 -10.38
C LYS A 151 -4.78 -10.37 -11.31
N THR A 152 -4.92 -10.63 -12.61
CA THR A 152 -5.21 -9.58 -13.60
C THR A 152 -6.55 -8.91 -13.28
N ALA A 153 -7.61 -9.70 -13.08
CA ALA A 153 -8.93 -9.15 -12.81
C ALA A 153 -8.96 -8.28 -11.54
N LEU A 154 -8.30 -8.68 -10.45
CA LEU A 154 -8.22 -7.90 -9.22
C LEU A 154 -7.51 -6.56 -9.40
N ASN A 155 -6.42 -6.53 -10.18
CA ASN A 155 -5.70 -5.30 -10.48
C ASN A 155 -6.43 -4.40 -11.49
N GLU A 156 -7.46 -4.93 -12.17
CA GLU A 156 -8.26 -4.23 -13.18
C GLU A 156 -9.64 -3.75 -12.67
N LEU A 157 -9.90 -3.89 -11.35
CA LEU A 157 -11.20 -3.61 -10.75
C LEU A 157 -11.64 -2.13 -10.76
N ASN A 158 -10.75 -1.17 -11.02
CA ASN A 158 -11.04 0.25 -10.96
C ASN A 158 -10.87 0.95 -12.31
N GLU A 159 -11.76 1.88 -12.66
CA GLU A 159 -11.53 2.73 -13.82
C GLU A 159 -10.29 3.61 -13.56
N GLY A 160 -9.17 3.30 -14.21
CA GLY A 160 -7.89 3.99 -14.01
C GLY A 160 -6.85 3.25 -13.17
N ASN A 161 -7.00 1.93 -12.97
CA ASN A 161 -6.05 0.96 -12.40
C ASN A 161 -4.65 1.49 -12.01
N PRO A 162 -4.25 1.36 -10.73
CA PRO A 162 -4.75 0.44 -9.69
C PRO A 162 -6.03 0.90 -8.93
N ILE A 163 -6.47 0.11 -7.94
CA ILE A 163 -7.50 0.53 -6.97
C ILE A 163 -6.95 1.70 -6.16
N THR A 164 -7.70 2.80 -6.08
CA THR A 164 -7.34 3.97 -5.28
C THR A 164 -8.28 4.11 -4.09
N LEU A 165 -7.73 4.09 -2.89
CA LEU A 165 -8.44 4.37 -1.64
C LEU A 165 -8.17 5.80 -1.21
N ALA A 166 -9.22 6.61 -1.09
CA ALA A 166 -9.13 7.97 -0.56
C ALA A 166 -8.49 8.00 0.85
N GLU A 167 -7.87 9.12 1.18
CA GLU A 167 -7.35 9.38 2.53
C GLU A 167 -8.45 9.30 3.58
N THR A 168 -8.08 8.92 4.80
CA THR A 168 -8.88 8.89 6.04
C THR A 168 -10.11 7.97 6.08
N THR A 169 -10.76 7.70 4.95
CA THR A 169 -12.03 6.94 4.89
C THR A 169 -12.12 5.98 3.71
N GLY A 170 -11.09 5.86 2.87
CA GLY A 170 -11.13 5.02 1.67
C GLY A 170 -11.30 3.55 2.05
N THR A 171 -12.38 2.92 1.58
CA THR A 171 -12.66 1.51 1.84
C THR A 171 -13.04 0.79 0.55
N LYS A 172 -12.68 -0.49 0.45
CA LYS A 172 -13.07 -1.36 -0.65
C LYS A 172 -13.18 -2.79 -0.15
N GLU A 173 -14.27 -3.45 -0.51
CA GLU A 173 -14.44 -4.88 -0.36
C GLU A 173 -14.52 -5.54 -1.74
N VAL A 174 -13.91 -6.71 -1.85
CA VAL A 174 -13.93 -7.54 -3.06
C VAL A 174 -14.22 -8.98 -2.65
N ASN A 175 -15.38 -9.49 -3.05
CA ASN A 175 -15.71 -10.89 -2.84
C ASN A 175 -15.17 -11.75 -3.98
N VAL A 176 -14.46 -12.81 -3.63
CA VAL A 176 -13.85 -13.75 -4.57
C VAL A 176 -14.38 -15.13 -4.25
N LEU A 177 -15.08 -15.72 -5.22
CA LEU A 177 -15.49 -17.12 -5.18
C LEU A 177 -14.43 -17.99 -5.84
N TRP A 178 -14.27 -19.20 -5.34
CA TRP A 178 -13.44 -20.23 -5.93
C TRP A 178 -14.23 -21.54 -6.03
N ARG A 179 -13.89 -22.36 -7.02
CA ARG A 179 -14.39 -23.73 -7.14
C ARG A 179 -13.38 -24.65 -7.79
N TRP A 180 -13.26 -25.87 -7.27
CA TRP A 180 -12.69 -26.96 -8.03
C TRP A 180 -13.78 -27.44 -8.99
N ALA A 181 -13.66 -27.09 -10.26
CA ALA A 181 -14.69 -27.38 -11.26
C ALA A 181 -14.98 -28.89 -11.32
N TYR A 182 -16.23 -29.27 -11.08
CA TYR A 182 -16.70 -30.63 -11.34
C TYR A 182 -17.01 -30.80 -12.83
N ASP A 183 -17.03 -32.04 -13.29
CA ASP A 183 -17.12 -32.40 -14.69
C ASP A 183 -18.38 -31.87 -15.43
N GLY A 184 -19.42 -31.48 -14.69
CA GLY A 184 -20.63 -30.81 -15.21
C GLY A 184 -20.57 -29.27 -15.28
N THR A 185 -19.49 -28.64 -14.82
CA THR A 185 -19.27 -27.18 -14.83
C THR A 185 -18.19 -26.73 -15.82
N ALA A 186 -17.37 -27.67 -16.28
CA ALA A 186 -16.46 -27.45 -17.40
C ALA A 186 -17.24 -27.29 -18.71
N ALA A 187 -16.66 -26.57 -19.68
CA ALA A 187 -17.25 -26.44 -21.03
C ALA A 187 -17.41 -27.79 -21.75
N THR A 188 -16.70 -28.82 -21.28
CA THR A 188 -16.71 -30.19 -21.80
C THR A 188 -16.72 -31.18 -20.64
N ALA A 189 -17.69 -32.09 -20.60
CA ALA A 189 -17.67 -33.22 -19.65
C ALA A 189 -16.53 -34.20 -19.99
N GLY A 190 -15.93 -34.78 -18.97
CA GLY A 190 -14.75 -35.62 -18.91
C GLY A 190 -13.42 -34.87 -18.96
N ALA A 191 -13.40 -33.52 -18.99
CA ALA A 191 -12.20 -32.78 -19.35
C ALA A 191 -11.08 -32.88 -18.30
N ASN A 192 -11.43 -33.07 -17.03
CA ASN A 192 -10.49 -33.08 -15.90
C ASN A 192 -10.39 -34.44 -15.20
N ASP A 193 -11.13 -35.47 -15.63
CA ASP A 193 -11.24 -36.75 -14.93
C ASP A 193 -9.88 -37.40 -14.63
N GLU A 194 -8.99 -37.44 -15.62
CA GLU A 194 -7.65 -38.02 -15.48
C GLU A 194 -6.81 -37.23 -14.48
N SER A 195 -6.82 -35.90 -14.57
CA SER A 195 -6.09 -35.03 -13.63
C SER A 195 -6.66 -35.07 -12.21
N ASP A 196 -7.99 -35.11 -12.06
CA ASP A 196 -8.65 -35.17 -10.77
C ASP A 196 -8.37 -36.50 -10.07
N THR A 197 -8.40 -37.60 -10.82
CA THR A 197 -8.04 -38.94 -10.33
C THR A 197 -6.55 -39.01 -9.94
N ALA A 198 -5.67 -38.41 -10.74
CA ALA A 198 -4.24 -38.34 -10.43
C ALA A 198 -4.00 -37.56 -9.13
N LEU A 199 -4.61 -36.39 -8.95
CA LEU A 199 -4.51 -35.58 -7.72
C LEU A 199 -5.00 -36.36 -6.49
N GLY A 200 -6.11 -37.09 -6.62
CA GLY A 200 -6.62 -37.96 -5.56
C GLY A 200 -5.65 -39.11 -5.21
N THR A 201 -5.01 -39.70 -6.22
CA THR A 201 -4.03 -40.78 -6.05
C THR A 201 -2.75 -40.28 -5.39
N ASP A 202 -2.23 -39.12 -5.82
CA ASP A 202 -1.03 -38.49 -5.25
C ASP A 202 -1.26 -38.08 -3.78
N SER A 203 -2.48 -37.68 -3.43
CA SER A 203 -2.87 -37.33 -2.05
C SER A 203 -3.10 -38.53 -1.13
N ALA A 204 -3.03 -39.78 -1.63
CA ALA A 204 -3.25 -40.98 -0.84
C ALA A 204 -2.02 -41.41 0.01
N THR A 205 -0.91 -40.69 -0.07
CA THR A 205 0.29 -40.93 0.75
C THR A 205 0.17 -40.27 2.14
N ALA A 206 1.12 -40.55 3.04
CA ALA A 206 1.15 -39.92 4.37
C ALA A 206 1.35 -38.39 4.30
N ASP A 207 2.05 -37.92 3.27
CA ASP A 207 2.21 -36.50 2.97
C ASP A 207 1.16 -36.10 1.94
N ARG A 208 0.00 -35.64 2.42
CA ARG A 208 -1.11 -35.28 1.53
C ARG A 208 -0.73 -34.14 0.60
N THR A 209 -1.26 -34.20 -0.61
CA THR A 209 -1.06 -33.16 -1.61
C THR A 209 -1.84 -31.91 -1.20
N SER A 210 -1.15 -30.77 -1.08
CA SER A 210 -1.74 -29.48 -0.69
C SER A 210 -1.81 -28.52 -1.87
N TYR A 211 -2.82 -27.66 -1.87
CA TYR A 211 -2.94 -26.50 -2.75
C TYR A 211 -2.92 -25.26 -1.86
N LYS A 212 -2.13 -24.24 -2.22
CA LYS A 212 -2.04 -23.00 -1.45
C LYS A 212 -2.06 -21.80 -2.37
N LEU A 213 -2.81 -20.76 -1.97
CA LEU A 213 -2.80 -19.46 -2.61
C LEU A 213 -2.07 -18.46 -1.70
N ASN A 214 -1.13 -17.72 -2.25
CA ASN A 214 -0.47 -16.61 -1.56
C ASN A 214 -0.92 -15.31 -2.21
N ILE A 215 -1.24 -14.31 -1.40
CA ILE A 215 -1.65 -12.98 -1.85
C ILE A 215 -0.70 -11.96 -1.23
N ASP A 216 0.02 -11.24 -2.08
CA ASP A 216 0.84 -10.10 -1.69
C ASP A 216 0.10 -8.80 -2.04
N ILE A 217 -0.11 -7.96 -1.04
CA ILE A 217 -0.78 -6.66 -1.21
C ILE A 217 0.27 -5.55 -1.07
N THR A 218 0.41 -4.75 -2.12
CA THR A 218 1.27 -3.57 -2.10
C THR A 218 0.42 -2.32 -2.11
N ALA A 219 0.72 -1.40 -1.20
CA ALA A 219 0.09 -0.08 -1.18
C ALA A 219 1.14 1.01 -1.36
N THR A 220 0.87 1.95 -2.25
CA THR A 220 1.74 3.10 -2.52
C THR A 220 0.98 4.40 -2.35
N GLN A 221 1.64 5.43 -1.80
CA GLN A 221 1.04 6.75 -1.69
C GLN A 221 0.73 7.31 -3.08
N VAL A 222 -0.48 7.88 -3.25
CA VAL A 222 -0.82 8.70 -4.42
C VAL A 222 -0.22 10.10 -4.24
N THR A 223 0.41 10.62 -5.29
CA THR A 223 1.04 11.95 -5.26
C THR A 223 -0.01 13.03 -4.98
N PRO A 224 0.21 13.89 -3.97
CA PRO A 224 -0.64 15.06 -3.74
C PRO A 224 -0.57 16.01 -4.95
N GLU A 225 -1.73 16.52 -5.40
CA GLU A 225 -1.84 17.56 -6.43
C GLU A 225 -1.63 18.97 -5.87
#